data_AF-B7Q2N7-F1
#
_entry.id   AF-B7Q2N7-F1
#
_cell.length_a   1.000
_cell.length_b   1.000
_cell.length_c   1.000
_cell.angle_alpha   90.00
_cell.angle_beta   90.00
_cell.angle_gamma   90.00
#
_symmetry.space_group_name_H-M   'P 1'
#
loop_
_entity.id
_entity.type
_entity.pdbx_description
1 polymer ?
#
loop_
_entity_poly.entity_id
_entity_poly.type
_entity_poly.pdbx_seq_one_letter_code
_entity_poly.pdbx_strand_id
1 'polypeptide(L)'
;MAFGSLCLAICYNMYLAYALIYMYYSVGSRLPWTGCYSTWGANTRICYIRKQGVKTCKAASQRLYQRFQSQNITFGVAVSTHDRNILVPHKEYALEMTGCVNATKSAAEHFFWDKVLESSQGFGDIKPMKLDLTICYFIVWIHIFLFTCKGIKWFGKSVWYIMS
;
A
#
# COMPACT_ATOMS: atom_id res chain seq x y z
N MET A 1 9.76 -2.77 33.25
CA MET A 1 8.85 -3.75 32.65
C MET A 1 7.50 -3.14 32.22
N ALA A 2 6.86 -2.27 33.03
CA ALA A 2 5.57 -1.64 32.69
C ALA A 2 5.57 -0.71 31.45
N PHE A 3 6.68 0.01 31.21
CA PHE A 3 6.80 0.88 30.03
C PHE A 3 6.79 0.08 28.72
N GLY A 4 7.51 -1.05 28.68
CA GLY A 4 7.54 -1.93 27.51
C GLY A 4 6.15 -2.51 27.18
N SER A 5 5.40 -2.95 28.20
CA SER A 5 4.04 -3.46 28.00
C SER A 5 3.07 -2.39 27.53
N LEU A 6 3.22 -1.14 27.99
CA LEU A 6 2.37 -0.03 27.56
C LEU A 6 2.61 0.32 26.09
N CYS A 7 3.87 0.39 25.66
CA CYS A 7 4.21 0.62 24.26
C CYS A 7 3.66 -0.49 23.35
N LEU A 8 3.80 -1.76 23.75
CA LEU A 8 3.25 -2.89 23.01
C LEU A 8 1.72 -2.82 22.90
N ALA A 9 1.03 -2.46 23.98
CA ALA A 9 -0.43 -2.33 23.99
C ALA A 9 -0.91 -1.24 23.01
N ILE A 10 -0.25 -0.07 22.99
CA ILE A 10 -0.61 1.02 22.08
C ILE A 10 -0.37 0.61 20.61
N CYS A 11 0.79 0.01 20.32
CA CYS A 11 1.11 -0.48 18.98
C CYS A 11 0.10 -1.54 18.52
N TYR A 12 -0.26 -2.50 19.38
CA TYR A 12 -1.21 -3.54 19.03
C TYR A 12 -2.61 -2.97 18.76
N ASN A 13 -3.07 -2.03 19.58
CA ASN A 13 -4.36 -1.35 19.38
C ASN A 13 -4.40 -0.58 18.06
N MET A 14 -3.27 0.01 17.63
CA MET A 14 -3.15 0.63 16.32
C MET A 14 -3.32 -0.38 15.17
N TYR A 15 -2.66 -1.54 15.25
CA TYR A 15 -2.82 -2.60 14.23
C TYR A 15 -4.26 -3.13 14.17
N LEU A 16 -4.92 -3.28 15.33
CA LEU A 16 -6.33 -3.65 15.39
C LEU A 16 -7.22 -2.58 14.73
N ALA A 17 -6.93 -1.30 14.92
CA ALA A 17 -7.68 -0.23 14.27
C ALA A 17 -7.55 -0.29 12.74
N TYR A 18 -6.36 -0.56 12.23
CA TYR A 18 -6.17 -0.82 10.80
C TYR A 18 -6.99 -2.02 10.33
N ALA A 19 -6.94 -3.14 11.04
CA ALA A 19 -7.72 -4.32 10.70
C ALA A 19 -9.24 -4.03 10.66
N LEU A 20 -9.77 -3.26 11.62
CA LEU A 20 -11.18 -2.86 11.63
C LEU A 20 -11.54 -1.98 10.42
N ILE A 21 -10.67 -1.06 10.02
CA ILE A 21 -10.88 -0.24 8.82
C ILE A 21 -10.98 -1.14 7.58
N TYR A 22 -10.04 -2.07 7.39
CA TYR A 22 -10.09 -3.01 6.27
C TYR A 22 -11.31 -3.93 6.33
N MET A 23 -11.70 -4.37 7.52
CA MET A 23 -12.91 -5.17 7.73
C MET A 23 -14.16 -4.38 7.31
N TYR A 24 -14.28 -3.12 7.73
CA TYR A 24 -15.38 -2.24 7.34
C TYR A 24 -15.49 -2.07 5.82
N TYR A 25 -14.38 -1.75 5.15
CA TYR A 25 -14.36 -1.62 3.69
C TYR A 25 -14.61 -2.94 2.94
N SER A 26 -14.34 -4.09 3.57
CA SER A 26 -14.56 -5.40 2.97
C SER A 26 -16.04 -5.82 2.95
N VAL A 27 -16.89 -5.18 3.76
CA VAL A 27 -18.36 -5.37 3.69
C VAL A 27 -18.95 -4.73 2.43
N GLY A 28 -18.24 -3.76 1.83
CA GLY A 28 -18.64 -3.12 0.59
C GLY A 28 -18.62 -4.08 -0.61
N SER A 29 -19.54 -3.88 -1.56
CA SER A 29 -19.64 -4.68 -2.79
C SER A 29 -18.41 -4.57 -3.70
N ARG A 30 -17.63 -3.49 -3.59
CA ARG A 30 -16.36 -3.30 -4.30
C ARG A 30 -15.30 -2.78 -3.34
N LEU A 31 -14.17 -3.50 -3.27
CA LEU A 31 -13.08 -3.13 -2.38
C LEU A 31 -12.24 -2.00 -3.00
N PRO A 32 -12.01 -0.88 -2.29
CA PRO A 32 -11.38 0.30 -2.88
C PRO A 32 -9.91 0.07 -3.29
N TRP A 33 -9.17 -0.81 -2.61
CA TRP A 33 -7.78 -1.16 -2.93
C TRP A 33 -7.60 -2.08 -4.15
N THR A 34 -8.69 -2.50 -4.80
CA THR A 34 -8.62 -3.33 -6.02
C THR A 34 -8.34 -2.51 -7.28
N GLY A 35 -8.62 -1.21 -7.25
CA GLY A 35 -8.50 -0.32 -8.39
C GLY A 35 -8.05 1.08 -7.99
N CYS A 36 -7.60 1.84 -8.97
CA CYS A 36 -7.22 3.24 -8.80
C CYS A 36 -8.47 4.11 -9.04
N TYR A 37 -9.18 4.48 -7.98
CA TYR A 37 -10.40 5.29 -8.07
C TYR A 37 -10.18 6.67 -7.44
N SER A 38 -10.65 7.72 -8.11
CA SER A 38 -10.59 9.09 -7.58
C SER A 38 -11.47 9.30 -6.34
N THR A 39 -12.47 8.45 -6.12
CA THR A 39 -13.43 8.55 -5.00
C THR A 39 -12.79 8.42 -3.62
N TRP A 40 -11.70 7.66 -3.50
CA TRP A 40 -10.93 7.57 -2.25
C TRP A 40 -9.64 8.39 -2.27
N GLY A 41 -9.38 9.14 -3.35
CA GLY A 41 -8.21 10.01 -3.48
C GLY A 41 -7.02 9.39 -4.22
N ALA A 42 -7.20 8.30 -4.98
CA ALA A 42 -6.08 7.68 -5.70
C ALA A 42 -5.50 8.62 -6.76
N ASN A 43 -4.17 8.73 -6.84
CA ASN A 43 -3.52 9.38 -7.96
C ASN A 43 -3.44 8.41 -9.15
N THR A 44 -4.37 8.56 -10.10
CA THR A 44 -4.51 7.70 -11.29
C THR A 44 -3.27 7.68 -12.20
N ARG A 45 -2.36 8.67 -12.09
CA ARG A 45 -1.14 8.72 -12.91
C ARG A 45 -0.05 7.76 -12.42
N ILE A 46 0.08 7.59 -11.11
CA ILE A 46 1.15 6.79 -10.48
C ILE A 46 0.69 5.41 -9.98
N CYS A 47 -0.63 5.19 -9.96
CA CYS A 47 -1.27 3.99 -9.47
C CYS A 47 -1.48 2.96 -10.59
N TYR A 48 -1.17 1.68 -10.32
CA TYR A 48 -1.49 0.57 -11.24
C TYR A 48 -2.09 -0.65 -10.53
N ILE A 49 -2.79 -1.47 -11.30
CA ILE A 49 -3.49 -2.68 -10.84
C ILE A 49 -2.64 -3.91 -11.20
N ARG A 50 -2.21 -4.68 -10.19
CA ARG A 50 -1.36 -5.87 -10.40
C ARG A 50 -1.99 -6.93 -11.31
N LYS A 51 -3.32 -7.12 -11.22
CA LYS A 51 -4.05 -8.14 -12.01
C LYS A 51 -4.17 -7.82 -13.50
N GLN A 52 -3.97 -6.57 -13.91
CA GLN A 52 -4.16 -6.15 -15.30
C GLN A 52 -2.93 -6.36 -16.20
N GLY A 53 -1.85 -6.98 -15.70
CA GLY A 53 -0.66 -7.25 -16.53
C GLY A 53 0.02 -5.98 -17.05
N VAL A 54 -0.08 -4.89 -16.28
CA VAL A 54 0.34 -3.56 -16.70
C VAL A 54 1.87 -3.50 -16.87
N LYS A 55 2.33 -3.09 -18.06
CA LYS A 55 3.75 -2.81 -18.32
C LYS A 55 4.10 -1.43 -17.75
N THR A 56 4.96 -1.35 -16.74
CA THR A 56 5.45 -0.04 -16.27
C THR A 56 6.49 0.50 -17.24
N CYS A 57 6.52 1.81 -17.48
CA CYS A 57 7.52 2.41 -18.37
C CYS A 57 8.95 2.20 -17.86
N LYS A 58 9.12 2.10 -16.54
CA LYS A 58 10.40 1.70 -15.93
C LYS A 58 10.79 0.26 -16.27
N ALA A 59 9.84 -0.68 -16.28
CA ALA A 59 10.12 -2.05 -16.70
C ALA A 59 10.33 -2.15 -18.23
N ALA A 60 9.59 -1.36 -19.02
CA ALA A 60 9.77 -1.28 -20.47
C ALA A 60 11.16 -0.74 -20.84
N SER A 61 11.58 0.37 -20.23
CA SER A 61 12.92 0.92 -20.42
C SER A 61 14.01 -0.07 -20.00
N GLN A 62 13.81 -0.80 -18.90
CA GLN A 62 14.75 -1.83 -18.45
C GLN A 62 14.83 -3.03 -19.40
N ARG A 63 13.71 -3.44 -20.01
CA ARG A 63 13.70 -4.48 -21.05
C ARG A 63 14.46 -4.05 -22.30
N LEU A 64 14.25 -2.80 -22.74
CA LEU A 64 15.02 -2.22 -23.86
C LEU A 64 16.52 -2.17 -23.52
N TYR A 65 16.85 -1.75 -22.29
CA TYR A 65 18.23 -1.75 -21.81
C TYR A 65 18.86 -3.14 -21.92
N GLN A 66 18.23 -4.15 -21.32
CA GLN A 66 18.74 -5.52 -21.34
C GLN A 66 18.91 -6.09 -22.75
N ARG A 67 18.02 -5.71 -23.68
CA ARG A 67 18.08 -6.18 -25.07
C ARG A 67 19.19 -5.54 -25.89
N PHE A 68 19.49 -4.26 -25.65
CA PHE A 68 20.40 -3.46 -26.48
C PHE A 68 21.73 -3.11 -25.79
N GLN A 69 21.94 -3.53 -24.54
CA GLN A 69 23.14 -3.23 -23.76
C GLN A 69 24.46 -3.64 -24.46
N SER A 70 24.44 -4.73 -25.23
CA SER A 70 25.63 -5.25 -25.93
C SER A 70 25.76 -4.78 -27.38
N GLN A 71 24.83 -3.96 -27.88
CA GLN A 71 24.85 -3.48 -29.27
C GLN A 71 25.51 -2.11 -29.38
N ASN A 72 26.31 -1.92 -30.43
CA ASN A 72 27.00 -0.65 -30.70
C ASN A 72 26.16 0.21 -31.66
N ILE A 73 25.06 0.77 -31.13
CA ILE A 73 24.11 1.58 -31.90
C ILE A 73 24.60 3.03 -31.95
N THR A 74 24.68 3.58 -33.15
CA THR A 74 25.13 4.96 -33.39
C THR A 74 23.99 5.97 -33.55
N PHE A 75 22.77 5.49 -33.86
CA PHE A 75 21.60 6.35 -34.06
C PHE A 75 20.38 5.80 -33.32
N GLY A 76 19.81 6.60 -32.42
CA GLY A 76 18.68 6.19 -31.60
C GLY A 76 18.35 7.16 -30.47
N VAL A 77 17.40 6.76 -29.64
CA VAL A 77 17.02 7.47 -28.41
C VAL A 77 17.89 6.96 -27.26
N ALA A 78 18.40 7.88 -26.45
CA ALA A 78 19.07 7.53 -25.21
C ALA A 78 18.04 7.05 -24.17
N VAL A 79 18.16 5.80 -23.75
CA VAL A 79 17.39 5.25 -22.62
C VAL A 79 18.29 5.25 -21.39
N SER A 80 17.93 6.05 -20.39
CA SER A 80 18.59 6.05 -19.08
C SER A 80 17.92 5.04 -18.15
N THR A 81 18.70 4.05 -17.71
CA THR A 81 18.40 3.28 -16.50
C THR A 81 19.27 3.78 -15.35
N HIS A 82 19.04 3.27 -14.13
CA HIS A 82 19.66 3.75 -12.90
C HIS A 82 21.20 3.88 -12.96
N ASP A 83 21.89 3.10 -13.81
CA ASP A 83 23.35 3.03 -13.81
C ASP A 83 24.03 3.47 -15.11
N ARG A 84 23.36 3.52 -16.27
CA ARG A 84 23.97 3.87 -17.58
C ARG A 84 22.94 4.37 -18.61
N ASN A 85 23.45 5.11 -19.60
CA ASN A 85 22.71 5.52 -20.78
C ASN A 85 23.15 4.66 -21.98
N ILE A 86 22.20 4.13 -22.73
CA ILE A 86 22.47 3.43 -23.99
C ILE A 86 21.60 4.02 -25.10
N LEU A 87 22.03 3.89 -26.35
CA LEU A 87 21.20 4.21 -27.50
C LEU A 87 20.35 3.00 -27.89
N VAL A 88 19.05 3.24 -28.05
CA VAL A 88 18.07 2.25 -28.52
C VAL A 88 17.46 2.77 -29.82
N PRO A 89 17.23 1.93 -30.84
CA PRO A 89 16.70 2.43 -32.10
C PRO A 89 15.26 2.93 -31.91
N HIS A 90 14.90 4.00 -32.64
CA HIS A 90 13.65 4.73 -32.45
C HIS A 90 12.39 3.85 -32.58
N LYS A 91 12.41 2.87 -33.49
CA LYS A 91 11.25 2.02 -33.80
C LYS A 91 10.90 1.09 -32.64
N GLU A 92 11.91 0.46 -32.04
CA GLU A 92 11.76 -0.44 -30.89
C GLU A 92 11.43 0.33 -29.62
N TYR A 93 12.05 1.52 -29.45
CA TYR A 93 11.70 2.41 -28.35
C TYR A 93 10.21 2.79 -28.41
N ALA A 94 9.74 3.28 -29.55
CA ALA A 94 8.34 3.66 -29.72
C ALA A 94 7.40 2.49 -29.40
N LEU A 95 7.68 1.29 -29.93
CA LEU A 95 6.85 0.09 -29.77
C LEU A 95 6.65 -0.31 -28.29
N GLU A 96 7.73 -0.39 -27.51
CA GLU A 96 7.64 -0.77 -26.09
C GLU A 96 7.08 0.36 -25.21
N MET A 97 7.28 1.62 -25.60
CA MET A 97 6.82 2.78 -24.82
C MET A 97 5.33 3.10 -25.06
N THR A 98 4.75 2.79 -26.23
CA THR A 98 3.34 3.12 -26.56
C THR A 98 2.30 2.49 -25.62
N GLY A 99 2.64 1.39 -24.93
CA GLY A 99 1.71 0.64 -24.07
C GLY A 99 2.07 0.64 -22.60
N CYS A 100 3.00 1.52 -22.18
CA CYS A 100 3.47 1.57 -20.81
C CYS A 100 2.78 2.67 -19.99
N VAL A 101 2.74 2.50 -18.67
CA VAL A 101 2.31 3.56 -17.73
C VAL A 101 3.43 3.93 -16.77
N ASN A 102 3.51 5.22 -16.43
CA ASN A 102 4.45 5.77 -15.45
C ASN A 102 4.00 5.51 -14.01
N ALA A 103 3.62 4.26 -13.73
CA ALA A 103 3.13 3.84 -12.45
C ALA A 103 4.26 3.30 -11.58
N THR A 104 4.30 3.74 -10.33
CA THR A 104 5.36 3.40 -9.36
C THR A 104 4.82 2.59 -8.19
N LYS A 105 3.54 2.78 -7.83
CA LYS A 105 2.91 2.13 -6.67
C LYS A 105 1.66 1.36 -7.07
N SER A 106 1.45 0.22 -6.43
CA SER A 106 0.25 -0.58 -6.65
C SER A 106 -0.97 0.05 -5.97
N ALA A 107 -2.19 -0.22 -6.47
CA ALA A 107 -3.43 0.33 -5.89
C ALA A 107 -3.58 0.06 -4.38
N ALA A 108 -3.25 -1.16 -3.92
CA ALA A 108 -3.34 -1.52 -2.51
C ALA A 108 -2.30 -0.80 -1.63
N GLU A 109 -1.09 -0.65 -2.15
CA GLU A 109 -0.04 0.11 -1.48
C GLU A 109 -0.40 1.60 -1.40
N HIS A 110 -0.92 2.18 -2.48
CA HIS A 110 -1.37 3.56 -2.49
C HIS A 110 -2.54 3.78 -1.52
N PHE A 111 -3.47 2.83 -1.44
CA PHE A 111 -4.57 2.89 -0.48
C PHE A 111 -4.06 2.88 0.97
N PHE A 112 -3.12 2.01 1.31
CA PHE A 112 -2.58 1.95 2.67
C PHE A 112 -1.82 3.23 3.05
N TRP A 113 -0.86 3.66 2.22
CA TRP A 113 0.01 4.78 2.56
C TRP A 113 -0.66 6.15 2.51
N ASP A 114 -1.61 6.34 1.59
CA ASP A 114 -2.20 7.65 1.34
C ASP A 114 -3.59 7.79 2.00
N LYS A 115 -4.44 6.77 1.87
CA LYS A 115 -5.80 6.82 2.43
C LYS A 115 -5.82 6.45 3.91
N VAL A 116 -5.16 5.36 4.31
CA VAL A 116 -5.21 4.85 5.70
C VAL A 116 -4.21 5.59 6.61
N LEU A 117 -2.93 5.65 6.21
CA LEU A 117 -1.87 6.26 7.02
C LEU A 117 -1.68 7.75 6.76
N GLU A 118 -1.98 8.20 5.54
CA GLU A 118 -1.72 9.56 5.05
C GLU A 118 -0.28 10.05 5.35
N SER A 119 0.69 9.32 4.79
CA SER A 119 2.12 9.59 4.96
C SER A 119 2.49 11.04 4.61
N SER A 120 3.14 11.75 5.52
CA SER A 120 3.75 13.05 5.24
C SER A 120 5.06 12.89 4.45
N GLN A 121 5.52 13.96 3.78
CA GLN A 121 6.80 13.97 3.05
C GLN A 121 8.02 14.08 3.99
N GLY A 122 7.82 14.22 5.31
CA GLY A 122 8.89 14.24 6.31
C GLY A 122 8.38 14.48 7.73
N PHE A 123 9.28 14.41 8.71
CA PHE A 123 8.97 14.65 10.14
C PHE A 123 8.57 16.10 10.45
N GLY A 124 8.87 17.06 9.56
CA GLY A 124 8.54 18.49 9.74
C GLY A 124 7.11 18.87 9.36
N ASP A 125 6.42 18.04 8.56
CA ASP A 125 5.09 18.33 8.04
C ASP A 125 4.07 17.36 8.62
N ILE A 126 3.75 17.52 9.92
CA ILE A 126 2.75 16.71 10.58
C ILE A 126 1.37 17.13 10.08
N LYS A 127 0.77 16.30 9.24
CA LYS A 127 -0.60 16.50 8.77
C LYS A 127 -1.60 16.42 9.94
N PRO A 128 -2.75 17.12 9.85
CA PRO A 128 -3.80 16.99 10.85
C PRO A 128 -4.29 15.55 10.95
N MET A 129 -4.64 15.13 12.17
CA MET A 129 -5.04 13.75 12.45
C MET A 129 -6.34 13.39 11.71
N LYS A 130 -6.35 12.27 10.98
CA LYS A 130 -7.58 11.76 10.36
C LYS A 130 -8.58 11.33 11.43
N LEU A 131 -9.74 11.98 11.44
CA LEU A 131 -10.85 11.61 12.33
C LEU A 131 -11.27 10.15 12.15
N ASP A 132 -11.29 9.65 10.90
CA ASP A 132 -11.64 8.25 10.61
C ASP A 132 -10.79 7.26 11.42
N LEU A 133 -9.48 7.49 11.47
CA LEU A 133 -8.56 6.61 12.17
C LEU A 133 -8.71 6.74 13.69
N THR A 134 -8.89 7.96 14.19
CA THR A 134 -9.10 8.23 15.61
C THR A 134 -10.39 7.58 16.14
N ILE A 135 -11.47 7.66 15.36
CA ILE A 135 -12.75 7.02 15.70
C ILE A 135 -12.60 5.50 15.72
N CYS A 136 -11.98 4.92 14.69
CA CYS A 136 -11.70 3.48 14.68
C CYS A 136 -10.83 3.04 15.87
N TYR A 137 -9.83 3.83 16.23
CA TYR A 137 -9.01 3.57 17.42
C TYR A 137 -9.82 3.62 18.72
N PHE A 138 -10.73 4.58 18.85
CA PHE A 138 -11.63 4.67 20.00
C PHE A 138 -12.58 3.47 20.09
N ILE A 139 -13.07 2.98 18.95
CA ILE A 139 -13.89 1.76 18.88
C ILE A 139 -13.10 0.53 19.35
N VAL A 140 -11.83 0.38 18.93
CA VAL A 140 -10.94 -0.69 19.44
C VAL A 140 -10.81 -0.61 20.96
N TRP A 141 -10.58 0.60 21.49
CA TRP A 141 -10.47 0.82 22.93
C TRP A 141 -11.75 0.43 23.68
N ILE A 142 -12.92 0.84 23.18
CA ILE A 142 -14.21 0.42 23.76
C ILE A 142 -14.35 -1.10 23.73
N HIS A 143 -14.01 -1.73 22.61
CA HIS A 143 -14.16 -3.17 22.42
C HIS A 143 -13.27 -3.96 23.39
N ILE A 144 -12.01 -3.52 23.55
CA ILE A 144 -11.07 -4.09 24.54
C ILE A 144 -11.60 -3.86 25.95
N PHE A 145 -12.01 -2.63 26.28
CA PHE A 145 -12.54 -2.30 27.59
C PHE A 145 -13.76 -3.16 27.94
N LEU A 146 -14.70 -3.36 27.01
CA LEU A 146 -15.87 -4.23 27.21
C LEU A 146 -15.48 -5.69 27.47
N PHE A 147 -14.49 -6.23 26.74
CA PHE A 147 -13.99 -7.58 26.99
C PHE A 147 -13.25 -7.70 28.32
N THR A 148 -12.47 -6.70 28.70
CA THR A 148 -11.78 -6.67 29.99
C THR A 148 -12.76 -6.50 31.15
N CYS A 149 -13.78 -5.66 31.01
CA CYS A 149 -14.83 -5.45 32.02
C CYS A 149 -15.74 -6.64 32.21
N LYS A 150 -16.09 -7.38 31.13
CA LYS A 150 -16.83 -8.65 31.26
C LYS A 150 -15.99 -9.75 31.91
N GLY A 151 -14.67 -9.60 31.90
CA GLY A 151 -13.76 -10.27 32.81
C GLY A 151 -13.35 -11.69 32.43
N ILE A 152 -12.21 -12.09 33.00
CA ILE A 152 -11.55 -13.41 32.99
C ILE A 152 -12.50 -14.58 33.36
N LYS A 153 -13.67 -14.30 33.97
CA LYS A 153 -14.66 -15.32 34.35
C LYS A 153 -15.28 -16.05 33.15
N TRP A 154 -15.34 -15.43 31.96
CA TRP A 154 -15.84 -16.09 30.75
C TRP A 154 -14.80 -17.01 30.10
N PHE A 155 -13.52 -16.64 30.16
CA PHE A 155 -12.43 -17.41 29.54
C PHE A 155 -12.26 -18.81 30.14
N GLY A 156 -12.50 -18.97 31.44
CA GLY A 156 -12.45 -20.29 32.10
C GLY A 156 -13.49 -21.28 31.60
N LYS A 157 -14.66 -20.81 31.13
CA LYS A 157 -15.70 -21.67 30.54
C LYS A 157 -15.43 -21.94 29.05
N SER A 158 -14.96 -20.95 28.30
CA SER A 158 -14.73 -21.12 26.86
C SER A 158 -13.51 -21.99 26.54
N VAL A 159 -12.48 -22.02 27.39
CA VAL A 159 -11.31 -22.91 27.23
C VAL A 159 -11.72 -24.40 27.32
N TRP A 160 -12.70 -24.74 28.14
CA TRP A 160 -13.21 -26.11 28.23
C TRP A 160 -13.83 -26.59 26.91
N TYR A 161 -14.55 -25.71 26.21
CA TYR A 161 -15.17 -26.04 24.91
C TYR A 161 -14.19 -26.06 23.73
N ILE A 162 -13.01 -25.46 23.87
CA ILE A 162 -12.00 -25.40 22.79
C ILE A 162 -10.98 -26.54 22.92
N MET A 163 -10.81 -27.10 24.12
CA MET A 163 -9.81 -28.14 24.42
C MET A 163 -10.41 -29.54 24.66
N SER A 164 -11.71 -29.71 24.45
CA SER A 164 -12.42 -31.00 24.44
C SER A 164 -12.92 -31.33 23.04
#